data_AF-A0A916DXL5-F1
#
_entry.id   AF-A0A916DXL5-F1
#
_cell.length_a   1.000
_cell.length_b   1.000
_cell.length_c   1.000
_cell.angle_alpha   90.00
_cell.angle_beta   90.00
_cell.angle_gamma   90.00
#
_symmetry.space_group_name_H-M   'P 1'
#
loop_
_entity.id
_entity.type
_entity.pdbx_description
1 polymer ?
#
loop_
_entity_poly.entity_id
_entity_poly.type
_entity_poly.pdbx_seq_one_letter_code
_entity_poly.pdbx_strand_id
1 'polypeptide(L)' 'MSTQDSTKLYCSICKRRTKGFKNRSGLQRHETLKHVSYNTLPSHVRSVPNSELSHLKKAIIKELQKRLKNHHTAVGKQF' A
#
# COMPACT_ATOMS: atom_id res chain seq x y z
N MET A 1 18.01 38.96 16.34
CA MET A 1 16.64 38.49 16.02
C MET A 1 16.74 37.04 15.57
N SER A 2 16.38 36.10 16.45
CA SER A 2 16.42 34.68 16.17
C SER A 2 15.29 34.34 15.20
N THR A 3 15.61 34.18 13.91
CA THR A 3 14.65 33.71 12.92
C THR A 3 14.32 32.26 13.24
N GLN A 4 13.19 32.06 13.91
CA GLN A 4 12.59 30.77 14.17
C GLN A 4 12.62 29.94 12.88
N ASP A 5 13.20 28.75 12.99
CA ASP A 5 13.22 27.75 11.95
C ASP A 5 11.76 27.33 11.68
N SER A 6 11.12 28.06 10.77
CA SER A 6 9.78 27.74 10.27
C SER A 6 9.84 26.31 9.76
N THR A 7 9.12 25.38 10.40
CA THR A 7 9.06 23.97 10.03
C THR A 7 8.69 23.85 8.55
N LYS A 8 9.69 23.77 7.68
CA LYS A 8 9.47 23.71 6.24
C LYS A 8 8.71 22.43 5.94
N LEU A 9 7.72 22.51 5.07
CA LEU A 9 6.97 21.35 4.64
C LEU A 9 7.69 20.68 3.46
N TYR A 10 7.68 19.36 3.41
CA TYR A 10 8.38 18.61 2.36
C TYR A 10 7.41 17.70 1.63
N CYS A 11 7.65 17.52 0.33
CA CYS A 11 6.93 16.55 -0.46
C CYS A 11 7.52 15.15 -0.21
N SER A 12 6.69 14.19 0.16
CA SER A 12 7.08 12.79 0.43
C SER A 12 7.47 12.01 -0.82
N ILE A 13 7.02 12.44 -2.00
CA ILE A 13 7.27 11.77 -3.28
C ILE A 13 8.62 12.20 -3.87
N CYS A 14 8.98 13.47 -3.72
CA CYS A 14 10.23 14.02 -4.27
C CYS A 14 11.44 13.67 -3.39
N LYS A 15 12.13 12.56 -3.70
CA LYS A 15 13.32 12.10 -2.95
C LYS A 15 14.59 12.97 -3.08
N ARG A 16 14.61 14.00 -3.94
CA ARG A 16 15.78 14.87 -4.12
C ARG A 16 15.39 16.36 -4.18
N ARG A 17 15.86 17.11 -3.17
CA ARG A 17 16.04 18.59 -3.15
C ARG A 17 14.87 19.44 -3.61
N THR A 18 13.66 19.24 -3.07
CA THR A 18 12.74 20.38 -2.98
C THR A 18 13.19 21.24 -1.80
N LYS A 19 13.63 22.48 -2.07
CA LYS A 19 13.77 23.49 -1.01
C LYS A 19 12.43 23.51 -0.28
N GLY A 20 12.42 23.12 0.99
CA GLY A 20 11.17 22.90 1.72
C GLY A 20 10.23 24.09 1.58
N PHE A 21 8.94 23.79 1.48
CA PHE A 21 7.90 24.76 1.20
C PHE A 21 7.62 25.61 2.44
N LYS A 22 7.49 26.93 2.24
CA LYS A 22 7.20 27.90 3.30
C LYS A 22 5.80 27.70 3.92
N ASN A 23 4.83 27.18 3.15
CA ASN A 23 3.45 26.98 3.58
C ASN A 23 2.79 25.77 2.89
N ARG A 24 1.63 25.35 3.43
CA ARG A 24 0.88 24.20 2.93
C ARG A 24 0.35 24.41 1.51
N SER A 25 -0.09 25.63 1.18
CA SER A 25 -0.60 25.96 -0.15
C SER A 25 0.47 25.76 -1.25
N GLY A 26 1.72 26.12 -0.96
CA GLY A 26 2.85 25.88 -1.86
C GLY A 26 3.15 24.41 -2.07
N LEU A 27 3.10 23.61 -0.99
CA LEU A 27 3.25 22.15 -1.06
C LEU A 27 2.10 21.52 -1.87
N GLN A 28 0.85 21.89 -1.58
CA GLN A 28 -0.33 21.37 -2.26
C GLN A 28 -0.28 21.67 -3.77
N ARG A 29 0.05 22.91 -4.15
CA ARG A 29 0.20 23.28 -5.57
C ARG A 29 1.31 22.47 -6.24
N HIS A 30 2.42 22.21 -5.54
CA HIS A 30 3.49 21.36 -6.05
C HIS A 30 3.00 19.92 -6.27
N GLU A 31 2.29 19.33 -5.31
CA GLU A 31 1.71 17.99 -5.42
C GLU A 31 0.75 17.91 -6.61
N THR A 32 -0.15 18.88 -6.76
CA THR A 32 -1.10 18.90 -7.89
C THR A 32 -0.39 19.01 -9.24
N LEU A 33 0.66 19.83 -9.37
CA LEU A 33 1.31 20.08 -10.66
C LEU A 33 2.38 19.04 -11.03
N LYS A 34 3.12 18.51 -10.05
CA LYS A 34 4.24 17.59 -10.28
C LYS A 34 3.87 16.13 -10.06
N HIS A 35 2.79 15.86 -9.32
CA HIS A 35 2.32 14.51 -8.99
C HIS A 35 0.87 14.27 -9.41
N VAL A 36 0.39 15.00 -10.43
CA VAL A 36 -0.98 14.86 -10.98
C VAL A 36 -1.36 13.42 -11.29
N SER A 37 -0.42 12.65 -11.84
CA SER A 37 -0.61 11.27 -12.27
C SER A 37 -0.06 10.24 -11.27
N TYR A 38 0.42 10.68 -10.09
CA TYR A 38 1.03 9.76 -9.13
C TYR A 38 0.02 8.73 -8.57
N ASN A 39 -1.24 9.16 -8.40
CA ASN A 39 -2.33 8.28 -7.99
C ASN A 39 -3.05 7.63 -9.16
N THR A 40 -2.67 7.95 -10.40
CA THR A 40 -3.23 7.30 -11.59
C THR A 40 -2.49 5.99 -11.80
N LEU A 41 -3.20 4.89 -11.66
CA LEU A 41 -2.65 3.57 -11.96
C LEU A 41 -2.17 3.55 -13.42
N PRO A 42 -0.91 3.20 -13.71
CA PRO A 42 -0.43 3.11 -15.08
C PRO A 42 -1.27 2.14 -15.89
N SER A 43 -1.48 2.40 -17.19
CA SER A 43 -2.33 1.58 -18.06
C SER A 43 -1.91 0.10 -18.17
N HIS A 44 -0.63 -0.19 -17.92
CA HIS A 44 -0.08 -1.55 -17.89
C HIS A 44 -0.31 -2.27 -16.56
N VAL A 45 -0.66 -1.54 -15.50
CA VAL A 45 -1.01 -2.12 -14.20
C VAL A 45 -2.51 -2.40 -14.22
N ARG A 46 -2.87 -3.67 -14.36
CA ARG A 46 -4.27 -4.10 -14.26
C ARG A 46 -4.62 -4.37 -12.82
N SER A 47 -5.73 -3.80 -12.37
CA SER A 47 -6.36 -4.23 -11.13
C SER A 47 -6.71 -5.71 -11.23
N VAL A 48 -6.37 -6.47 -10.19
CA VAL A 48 -6.76 -7.88 -10.12
C VAL A 48 -8.28 -7.96 -10.03
N PRO A 49 -8.96 -8.73 -10.90
CA PRO A 49 -10.40 -8.90 -10.82
C PRO A 49 -10.82 -9.47 -9.46
N ASN A 50 -11.95 -8.99 -8.93
CA ASN A 50 -12.49 -9.50 -7.66
C ASN A 50 -12.75 -11.02 -7.69
N SER A 51 -13.03 -11.58 -8.87
CA SER A 51 -13.19 -13.02 -9.08
C SER A 51 -11.89 -13.79 -8.80
N GLU A 52 -10.74 -13.29 -9.24
CA GLU A 52 -9.43 -13.90 -8.98
C GLU A 52 -9.07 -13.82 -7.49
N LEU A 53 -9.32 -12.67 -6.85
CA LEU A 53 -9.13 -12.53 -5.41
C LEU A 53 -10.02 -13.50 -4.61
N SER A 54 -11.28 -13.65 -5.02
CA SER A 54 -12.22 -14.60 -4.41
C SER A 54 -11.78 -16.05 -4.61
N HIS A 55 -11.29 -16.39 -5.81
CA HIS A 55 -10.77 -17.72 -6.11
C HIS A 55 -9.54 -18.04 -5.24
N LEU A 56 -8.59 -17.13 -5.14
CA LEU A 56 -7.40 -17.29 -4.31
C LEU A 56 -7.77 -17.46 -2.83
N LYS A 57 -8.69 -16.64 -2.31
CA LYS A 57 -9.21 -16.77 -0.94
C LYS A 57 -9.82 -18.15 -0.70
N LYS A 58 -10.68 -18.63 -1.60
CA LYS A 58 -11.30 -19.96 -1.50
C LYS A 58 -10.26 -21.09 -1.54
N ALA A 59 -9.25 -20.99 -2.40
CA ALA A 59 -8.18 -21.97 -2.50
C ALA A 59 -7.38 -22.07 -1.19
N ILE A 60 -7.02 -20.94 -0.60
CA ILE A 60 -6.32 -20.89 0.71
C ILE A 60 -7.17 -21.52 1.81
N ILE A 61 -8.46 -21.15 1.90
CA ILE A 61 -9.38 -21.71 2.90
C ILE A 61 -9.47 -23.24 2.75
N LYS A 62 -9.63 -23.74 1.52
CA LYS A 62 -9.74 -25.17 1.25
C LYS A 62 -8.47 -25.94 1.66
N GLU A 63 -7.30 -25.38 1.38
CA GLU A 63 -6.03 -26.00 1.77
C GLU A 63 -5.83 -26.02 3.29
N LEU A 64 -6.19 -24.94 3.99
CA LEU A 64 -6.17 -24.90 5.45
C LEU A 64 -7.12 -25.94 6.06
N GLN A 65 -8.37 -26.00 5.56
CA GLN A 65 -9.36 -26.98 6.00
C GLN A 65 -8.85 -28.42 5.79
N LYS A 66 -8.22 -28.70 4.64
CA LYS A 66 -7.62 -30.00 4.34
C LYS A 66 -6.53 -30.37 5.34
N ARG A 67 -5.59 -29.45 5.62
CA ARG A 67 -4.50 -29.68 6.58
C ARG A 67 -5.01 -29.92 7.99
N LEU A 68 -5.99 -29.14 8.45
CA LEU A 68 -6.62 -29.31 9.76
C LEU A 68 -7.35 -30.65 9.87
N LYS A 69 -8.11 -31.06 8.85
CA LYS A 69 -8.78 -32.35 8.81
C LYS A 69 -7.78 -33.51 8.85
N ASN A 70 -6.72 -33.44 8.04
CA ASN A 70 -5.66 -34.44 8.01
C ASN A 70 -4.95 -34.56 9.37
N HIS A 71 -4.68 -33.43 10.02
CA HIS A 71 -4.10 -33.40 11.36
C HIS A 71 -5.02 -34.09 12.38
N HIS A 72 -6.33 -33.78 12.38
CA HIS A 72 -7.29 -34.43 13.26
C HIS A 72 -7.35 -35.95 13.04
N THR A 73 -7.33 -36.41 11.79
CA THR A 73 -7.31 -37.85 11.47
C THR A 73 -6.00 -38.55 11.82
N ALA A 74 -4.87 -37.83 11.86
CA ALA A 74 -3.57 -38.37 12.23
C ALA A 74 -3.39 -38.49 13.75
N VAL A 75 -3.90 -37.52 14.52
CA VAL A 75 -3.84 -37.55 15.99
C VAL A 75 -4.87 -38.52 16.60
N GLY A 76 -6.02 -38.73 15.96
CA GLY A 76 -7.03 -39.72 16.37
C GLY A 76 -6.64 -41.20 16.15
N LYS A 77 -5.45 -41.46 15.60
CA LYS A 77 -4.81 -42.79 15.53
C LYS A 77 -3.62 -42.85 16.49
N GLN A 78 -3.81 -42.45 17.73
CA GLN A 78 -2.93 -42.87 18.82
C GLN A 78 -3.67 -43.99 19.55
N PHE A 79 -3.08 -45.19 19.48
CA PHE A 79 -3.49 -46.37 20.23
C PHE A 79 -3.40 -46.12 21.73
#